data_AF-A0A7Y2FXD2-F1
#
_entry.id   AF-A0A7Y2FXD2-F1
#
_cell.length_a   1.000
_cell.length_b   1.000
_cell.length_c   1.000
_cell.angle_alpha   90.00
_cell.angle_beta   90.00
_cell.angle_gamma   90.00
#
_symmetry.space_group_name_H-M   'P 1'
#
loop_
_entity.id
_entity.type
_entity.pdbx_description
1 polymer ?
#
loop_
_entity_poly.entity_id
_entity_poly.type
_entity_poly.pdbx_seq_one_letter_code
_entity_poly.pdbx_strand_id
1 'polypeptide(L)'
;MIKHLLNKYYIAAFALVFIISASLMIPDNGVDKDMRVTKALSILGHEGPDHYPDTDEFGVSAERGKDLVMNGFSTKPGGGKTRKQSKHFVCTSCHNLEKEDYDLSISDPQARLEYTQEKGLPFLQATTLYGVVNRETFYNDDYKKKYGDLVDAARDDIRGAIQLCATECAQGRKLKKWELESVLAYLWTIDLKLGDLNLSDSEMDFVDAAMTDGSKQDSAVNLIRSRYLKGSPAHFGSAYASQVATDELKGDTDNGKLIYESSCLHCHKNRRYSFFNLDDSKLTFQHLCSKADGYGMHSIYQVIRYGVASKAGKRSYMPQYPLEKMSDQQLKDLEAYIEMRASE
;
A
#
# COMPACT_ATOMS: atom_id res chain seq x y z
N MET A 1 -59.43 -17.26 34.23
CA MET A 1 -59.56 -17.81 32.86
C MET A 1 -59.31 -16.74 31.79
N ILE A 2 -59.93 -15.55 31.88
CA ILE A 2 -59.80 -14.45 30.91
C ILE A 2 -58.36 -13.90 30.75
N LYS A 3 -57.60 -13.70 31.85
CA LYS A 3 -56.18 -13.25 31.80
C LYS A 3 -55.25 -14.19 31.01
N HIS A 4 -55.53 -15.49 31.03
CA HIS A 4 -54.68 -16.49 30.37
C HIS A 4 -54.96 -16.58 28.86
N LEU A 5 -56.19 -16.28 28.44
CA LEU A 5 -56.56 -16.12 27.04
C LEU A 5 -55.94 -14.85 26.45
N LEU A 6 -56.05 -13.71 27.14
CA LEU A 6 -55.42 -12.44 26.72
C LEU A 6 -53.91 -12.58 26.48
N ASN A 7 -53.19 -13.28 27.37
CA ASN A 7 -51.74 -13.48 27.21
C ASN A 7 -51.37 -14.29 25.96
N LYS A 8 -52.21 -15.26 25.56
CA LYS A 8 -51.99 -16.05 24.34
C LYS A 8 -52.20 -15.21 23.07
N TYR A 9 -53.17 -14.30 23.08
CA TYR A 9 -53.39 -13.38 21.95
C TYR A 9 -52.28 -12.34 21.81
N TYR A 10 -51.72 -11.83 22.92
CA TYR A 10 -50.56 -10.93 22.86
C TYR A 10 -49.31 -11.62 22.32
N ILE A 11 -49.03 -12.85 22.75
CA ILE A 11 -47.88 -13.63 22.23
C ILE A 11 -48.06 -13.92 20.75
N ALA A 12 -49.27 -14.31 20.32
CA ALA A 12 -49.56 -14.56 18.91
C ALA A 12 -49.44 -13.27 18.06
N ALA A 13 -49.91 -12.13 18.57
CA ALA A 13 -49.79 -10.85 17.89
C ALA A 13 -48.33 -10.39 17.76
N PHE A 14 -47.51 -10.55 18.82
CA PHE A 14 -46.08 -10.24 18.77
C PHE A 14 -45.33 -11.14 17.80
N ALA A 15 -45.64 -12.44 17.78
CA ALA A 15 -45.04 -13.37 16.82
C ALA A 15 -45.43 -13.02 15.38
N LEU A 16 -46.68 -12.63 15.13
CA LEU A 16 -47.15 -12.21 13.82
C LEU A 16 -46.47 -10.92 13.36
N VAL A 17 -46.34 -9.93 14.24
CA VAL A 17 -45.62 -8.68 13.96
C VAL A 17 -44.15 -8.97 13.66
N PHE A 18 -43.48 -9.83 14.44
CA PHE A 18 -42.10 -10.20 14.19
C PHE A 18 -41.91 -10.91 12.84
N ILE A 19 -42.81 -11.83 12.47
CA ILE A 19 -42.77 -12.51 11.18
C ILE A 19 -42.99 -11.51 10.03
N ILE A 20 -43.94 -10.59 10.16
CA ILE A 20 -44.20 -9.53 9.16
C ILE A 20 -43.00 -8.60 9.05
N SER A 21 -42.42 -8.16 10.17
CA SER A 21 -41.21 -7.32 10.18
C SER A 21 -40.00 -8.03 9.56
N ALA A 22 -39.80 -9.32 9.84
CA ALA A 22 -38.73 -10.12 9.26
C ALA A 22 -38.95 -10.40 7.75
N SER A 23 -40.20 -10.45 7.28
CA SER A 23 -40.52 -10.62 5.85
C SER A 23 -40.59 -9.30 5.08
N LEU A 24 -40.64 -8.15 5.77
CA LEU A 24 -40.45 -6.80 5.22
C LEU A 24 -38.99 -6.35 5.22
N MET A 25 -38.09 -7.08 5.89
CA MET A 25 -36.66 -6.96 5.63
C MET A 25 -36.39 -7.57 4.26
N ILE A 26 -36.48 -6.73 3.23
CA ILE A 26 -35.92 -7.03 1.91
C ILE A 26 -34.45 -7.37 2.18
N PRO A 27 -33.99 -8.61 1.94
CA PRO A 27 -32.56 -8.89 2.02
C PRO A 27 -31.87 -7.88 1.11
N ASP A 28 -30.85 -7.23 1.64
CA ASP A 28 -29.98 -6.39 0.84
C ASP A 28 -29.37 -7.31 -0.21
N ASN A 29 -29.99 -7.35 -1.39
CA ASN A 29 -29.61 -8.24 -2.48
C ASN A 29 -28.39 -7.70 -3.22
N GLY A 30 -27.89 -6.52 -2.85
CA GLY A 30 -26.68 -5.97 -3.43
C GLY A 30 -25.45 -6.78 -3.04
N VAL A 31 -24.47 -6.78 -3.92
CA VAL A 31 -23.16 -7.37 -3.65
C VAL A 31 -22.54 -6.75 -2.41
N ASP A 32 -22.08 -7.61 -1.51
CA ASP A 32 -21.33 -7.20 -0.33
C ASP A 32 -20.10 -6.37 -0.72
N LYS A 33 -20.03 -5.11 -0.24
CA LYS A 33 -18.89 -4.22 -0.48
C LYS A 33 -17.59 -4.77 0.12
N ASP A 34 -17.65 -5.64 1.12
CA ASP A 34 -16.50 -6.32 1.69
C ASP A 34 -16.07 -7.57 0.90
N MET A 35 -16.82 -7.94 -0.16
CA MET A 35 -16.41 -9.01 -1.07
C MET A 35 -15.08 -8.67 -1.73
N ARG A 36 -14.14 -9.62 -1.67
CA ARG A 36 -12.85 -9.51 -2.33
C ARG A 36 -13.03 -9.40 -3.84
N VAL A 37 -12.26 -8.51 -4.46
CA VAL A 37 -12.24 -8.31 -5.91
C VAL A 37 -11.89 -9.62 -6.63
N THR A 38 -10.93 -10.37 -6.11
CA THR A 38 -10.54 -11.68 -6.65
C THR A 38 -11.70 -12.68 -6.68
N LYS A 39 -12.53 -12.71 -5.62
CA LYS A 39 -13.71 -13.55 -5.54
C LYS A 39 -14.79 -13.11 -6.53
N ALA A 40 -15.06 -11.81 -6.60
CA ALA A 40 -16.04 -11.27 -7.56
C ALA A 40 -15.65 -11.60 -9.01
N LEU A 41 -14.37 -11.40 -9.36
CA LEU A 41 -13.84 -11.76 -10.68
C LEU A 41 -13.95 -13.26 -10.97
N SER A 42 -13.67 -14.12 -9.99
CA SER A 42 -13.82 -15.57 -10.15
C SER A 42 -15.28 -16.00 -10.38
N ILE A 43 -16.25 -15.40 -9.68
CA ILE A 43 -17.68 -15.65 -9.90
C ILE A 43 -18.09 -15.24 -11.32
N LEU A 44 -17.53 -14.15 -11.83
CA LEU A 44 -17.74 -13.67 -13.20
C LEU A 44 -16.95 -14.48 -14.26
N GLY A 45 -16.27 -15.57 -13.89
CA GLY A 45 -15.54 -16.43 -14.82
C GLY A 45 -14.18 -15.90 -15.25
N HIS A 46 -13.64 -14.88 -14.56
CA HIS A 46 -12.29 -14.37 -14.82
C HIS A 46 -11.26 -15.06 -13.91
N GLU A 47 -10.31 -15.75 -14.52
CA GLU A 47 -9.12 -16.28 -13.85
C GLU A 47 -7.99 -15.23 -13.94
N GLY A 48 -7.62 -14.68 -12.77
CA GLY A 48 -6.46 -13.81 -12.64
C GLY A 48 -5.14 -14.59 -12.58
N PRO A 49 -3.99 -13.89 -12.43
CA PRO A 49 -2.71 -14.55 -12.21
C PRO A 49 -2.73 -15.43 -10.96
N ASP A 50 -2.04 -16.57 -11.01
CA ASP A 50 -1.98 -17.54 -9.90
C ASP A 50 -1.11 -17.02 -8.74
N HIS A 51 -1.74 -16.18 -7.93
CA HIS A 51 -1.14 -15.62 -6.73
C HIS A 51 -1.53 -16.38 -5.47
N TYR A 52 -2.24 -17.51 -5.55
CA TYR A 52 -2.68 -18.22 -4.35
C TYR A 52 -1.48 -18.79 -3.58
N PRO A 53 -1.46 -18.68 -2.23
CA PRO A 53 -0.39 -19.24 -1.43
C PRO A 53 -0.47 -20.78 -1.45
N ASP A 54 0.69 -21.43 -1.47
CA ASP A 54 0.81 -22.87 -1.25
C ASP A 54 0.60 -23.16 0.24
N THR A 55 -0.64 -23.45 0.63
CA THR A 55 -1.01 -23.76 2.02
C THR A 55 -0.68 -25.19 2.45
N ASP A 56 -0.32 -26.05 1.50
CA ASP A 56 0.09 -27.43 1.78
C ASP A 56 1.54 -27.49 2.27
N GLU A 57 2.34 -26.47 1.97
CA GLU A 57 3.69 -26.31 2.53
C GLU A 57 3.66 -26.25 4.06
N PHE A 58 4.35 -27.20 4.70
CA PHE A 58 4.37 -27.30 6.16
C PHE A 58 4.86 -26.02 6.82
N GLY A 59 4.01 -25.44 7.67
CA GLY A 59 4.34 -24.26 8.45
C GLY A 59 3.84 -22.94 7.87
N VAL A 60 3.19 -22.95 6.71
CA VAL A 60 2.54 -21.77 6.16
C VAL A 60 1.42 -21.27 7.08
N SER A 61 1.40 -19.95 7.32
CA SER A 61 0.36 -19.29 8.10
C SER A 61 0.36 -17.78 7.81
N ALA A 62 -0.83 -17.21 7.59
CA ALA A 62 -1.00 -15.78 7.44
C ALA A 62 -0.52 -14.99 8.68
N GLU A 63 -0.67 -15.55 9.88
CA GLU A 63 -0.16 -14.92 11.11
C GLU A 63 1.36 -14.83 11.09
N ARG A 64 2.05 -15.90 10.66
CA ARG A 64 3.51 -15.89 10.50
C ARG A 64 3.96 -14.93 9.39
N GLY A 65 3.17 -14.84 8.32
CA GLY A 65 3.38 -13.86 7.25
C GLY A 65 3.32 -12.43 7.76
N LYS A 66 2.28 -12.10 8.52
CA LYS A 66 2.10 -10.79 9.14
C LYS A 66 3.29 -10.42 10.02
N ASP A 67 3.74 -11.34 10.86
CA ASP A 67 4.93 -11.17 11.70
C ASP A 67 6.19 -10.90 10.88
N LEU A 68 6.41 -11.64 9.79
CA LEU A 68 7.55 -11.40 8.89
C LEU A 68 7.48 -10.02 8.23
N VAL A 69 6.30 -9.60 7.77
CA VAL A 69 6.08 -8.30 7.12
C VAL A 69 6.28 -7.13 8.09
N MET A 70 5.72 -7.23 9.29
CA MET A 70 5.70 -6.14 10.27
C MET A 70 6.96 -6.09 11.14
N ASN A 71 7.48 -7.26 11.54
CA ASN A 71 8.53 -7.39 12.54
C ASN A 71 9.85 -7.93 11.97
N GLY A 72 9.83 -8.48 10.75
CA GLY A 72 11.00 -9.08 10.11
C GLY A 72 11.41 -10.42 10.72
N PHE A 73 10.60 -11.04 11.57
CA PHE A 73 10.82 -12.38 12.12
C PHE A 73 9.47 -12.95 12.59
N SER A 74 9.38 -14.27 12.75
CA SER A 74 8.17 -14.92 13.25
C SER A 74 8.51 -16.17 14.07
N THR A 75 7.51 -16.94 14.47
CA THR A 75 7.66 -18.29 15.01
C THR A 75 8.03 -19.28 13.91
N LYS A 76 8.82 -20.29 14.25
CA LYS A 76 9.12 -21.41 13.34
C LYS A 76 8.02 -22.47 13.45
N PRO A 77 7.82 -23.27 12.38
CA PRO A 77 7.11 -24.54 12.49
C PRO A 77 7.81 -25.44 13.53
N GLY A 78 7.06 -26.01 14.47
CA GLY A 78 7.62 -26.79 15.58
C GLY A 78 8.18 -25.97 16.75
N GLY A 79 8.03 -24.64 16.74
CA GLY A 79 8.36 -23.78 17.88
C GLY A 79 9.69 -23.04 17.80
N GLY A 80 9.84 -22.01 18.64
CA GLY A 80 10.97 -21.08 18.63
C GLY A 80 10.84 -19.96 17.59
N LYS A 81 11.81 -19.03 17.57
CA LYS A 81 11.80 -17.86 16.68
C LYS A 81 12.68 -18.05 15.45
N THR A 82 12.29 -17.46 14.32
CA THR A 82 13.14 -17.33 13.14
C THR A 82 14.27 -16.35 13.40
N ARG A 83 15.33 -16.43 12.59
CA ARG A 83 16.31 -15.34 12.52
C ARG A 83 15.64 -14.16 11.83
N LYS A 84 16.01 -12.94 12.23
CA LYS A 84 15.60 -11.72 11.51
C LYS A 84 15.85 -11.87 10.01
N GLN A 85 14.86 -11.46 9.23
CA GLN A 85 14.87 -11.40 7.77
C GLN A 85 15.93 -10.40 7.34
N SER A 86 15.92 -9.20 7.93
CA SER A 86 16.96 -8.19 7.75
C SER A 86 17.38 -7.58 9.08
N LYS A 87 18.61 -7.04 9.12
CA LYS A 87 19.11 -6.22 10.23
C LYS A 87 18.68 -4.76 10.12
N HIS A 88 18.20 -4.33 8.95
CA HIS A 88 18.07 -2.92 8.59
C HIS A 88 16.62 -2.50 8.39
N PHE A 89 15.83 -3.27 7.65
CA PHE A 89 14.48 -2.89 7.26
C PHE A 89 13.51 -4.05 7.41
N VAL A 90 12.25 -3.70 7.64
CA VAL A 90 11.10 -4.60 7.51
C VAL A 90 10.25 -4.10 6.35
N CYS A 91 9.27 -4.88 5.88
CA CYS A 91 8.46 -4.45 4.74
C CYS A 91 7.74 -3.12 5.02
N THR A 92 7.24 -2.94 6.24
CA THR A 92 6.59 -1.70 6.69
C THR A 92 7.54 -0.52 6.92
N SER A 93 8.84 -0.69 6.70
CA SER A 93 9.76 0.44 6.61
C SER A 93 9.47 1.30 5.38
N CYS A 94 9.00 0.69 4.28
CA CYS A 94 8.80 1.37 2.99
C CYS A 94 7.40 1.20 2.41
N HIS A 95 6.58 0.29 2.94
CA HIS A 95 5.24 0.01 2.41
C HIS A 95 4.17 0.19 3.49
N ASN A 96 3.03 0.80 3.11
CA ASN A 96 1.82 0.77 3.91
C ASN A 96 1.15 -0.62 3.88
N LEU A 97 0.32 -0.92 4.88
CA LEU A 97 -0.51 -2.14 4.94
C LEU A 97 -2.00 -1.87 4.67
N GLU A 98 -2.35 -0.60 4.52
CA GLU A 98 -3.69 -0.10 4.27
C GLU A 98 -3.74 0.61 2.91
N LYS A 99 -4.94 0.83 2.38
CA LYS A 99 -5.16 1.59 1.15
C LYS A 99 -4.55 2.99 1.31
N GLU A 100 -3.73 3.42 0.34
CA GLU A 100 -3.04 4.72 0.36
C GLU A 100 -3.49 5.68 -0.74
N ASP A 101 -4.21 5.17 -1.74
CA ASP A 101 -4.75 5.94 -2.86
C ASP A 101 -6.28 5.97 -2.74
N TYR A 102 -6.90 7.15 -2.82
CA TYR A 102 -8.37 7.25 -2.81
C TYR A 102 -8.99 6.54 -4.02
N ASP A 103 -8.49 6.87 -5.22
CA ASP A 103 -8.82 6.23 -6.49
C ASP A 103 -7.71 5.26 -6.88
N LEU A 104 -8.02 3.97 -6.91
CA LEU A 104 -7.04 2.92 -7.20
C LEU A 104 -6.68 2.83 -8.69
N SER A 105 -7.43 3.49 -9.57
CA SER A 105 -7.24 3.44 -11.03
C SER A 105 -6.17 4.40 -11.55
N ILE A 106 -5.69 5.32 -10.71
CA ILE A 106 -4.73 6.37 -11.07
C ILE A 106 -3.63 6.44 -10.01
N SER A 107 -2.39 6.67 -10.44
CA SER A 107 -1.30 6.96 -9.51
C SER A 107 -1.05 8.46 -9.44
N ASP A 108 -1.82 9.14 -8.58
CA ASP A 108 -1.70 10.58 -8.35
C ASP A 108 -0.92 10.85 -7.04
N PRO A 109 0.27 11.48 -7.10
CA PRO A 109 1.08 11.72 -5.91
C PRO A 109 0.46 12.74 -4.94
N GLN A 110 -0.29 13.73 -5.41
CA GLN A 110 -0.91 14.75 -4.56
C GLN A 110 -2.14 14.19 -3.85
N ALA A 111 -3.03 13.52 -4.58
CA ALA A 111 -4.20 12.87 -3.98
C ALA A 111 -3.78 11.81 -2.94
N ARG A 112 -2.67 11.09 -3.18
CA ARG A 112 -2.10 10.15 -2.22
C ARG A 112 -1.61 10.84 -0.95
N LEU A 113 -0.90 11.96 -1.05
CA LEU A 113 -0.42 12.70 0.12
C LEU A 113 -1.58 13.13 1.01
N GLU A 114 -2.62 13.71 0.41
CA GLU A 114 -3.84 14.14 1.13
C GLU A 114 -4.56 12.96 1.76
N TYR A 115 -4.75 11.87 1.02
CA TYR A 115 -5.45 10.68 1.52
C TYR A 115 -4.68 9.98 2.65
N THR A 116 -3.36 9.82 2.50
CA THR A 116 -2.53 9.22 3.56
C THR A 116 -2.54 10.08 4.81
N GLN A 117 -2.50 11.41 4.67
CA GLN A 117 -2.63 12.33 5.81
C GLN A 117 -4.00 12.18 6.50
N GLU A 118 -5.10 12.14 5.74
CA GLU A 118 -6.46 11.94 6.28
C GLU A 118 -6.56 10.64 7.08
N LYS A 119 -5.91 9.57 6.61
CA LYS A 119 -5.91 8.24 7.25
C LYS A 119 -4.84 8.08 8.34
N GLY A 120 -3.97 9.08 8.55
CA GLY A 120 -2.84 8.96 9.48
C GLY A 120 -1.80 7.93 9.06
N LEU A 121 -1.69 7.67 7.75
CA LEU A 121 -0.71 6.78 7.14
C LEU A 121 0.55 7.58 6.73
N PRO A 122 1.75 6.98 6.78
CA PRO A 122 2.94 7.63 6.27
C PRO A 122 2.95 7.69 4.73
N PHE A 123 3.59 8.72 4.19
CA PHE A 123 3.75 8.93 2.75
C PHE A 123 5.09 8.33 2.26
N LEU A 124 5.04 7.10 1.76
CA LEU A 124 6.22 6.26 1.55
C LEU A 124 6.64 6.12 0.07
N GLN A 125 7.91 5.74 -0.13
CA GLN A 125 8.52 5.58 -1.46
C GLN A 125 7.94 4.40 -2.25
N ALA A 126 7.61 3.32 -1.55
CA ALA A 126 7.13 2.10 -2.18
C ALA A 126 5.60 2.02 -2.11
N THR A 127 5.01 1.23 -2.99
CA THR A 127 3.55 1.08 -3.03
C THR A 127 3.02 0.34 -1.83
N THR A 128 1.80 0.66 -1.39
CA THR A 128 1.12 -0.14 -0.36
C THR A 128 1.11 -1.64 -0.70
N LEU A 129 1.21 -2.48 0.34
CA LEU A 129 0.98 -3.92 0.28
C LEU A 129 -0.51 -4.28 0.27
N TYR A 130 -1.39 -3.35 0.64
CA TYR A 130 -2.83 -3.52 0.47
C TYR A 130 -3.16 -3.72 -1.01
N GLY A 131 -3.92 -4.76 -1.33
CA GLY A 131 -4.29 -5.12 -2.70
C GLY A 131 -3.14 -5.61 -3.58
N VAL A 132 -1.96 -5.92 -3.02
CA VAL A 132 -0.80 -6.32 -3.84
C VAL A 132 -1.05 -7.61 -4.62
N VAL A 133 -1.90 -8.50 -4.11
CA VAL A 133 -2.29 -9.75 -4.78
C VAL A 133 -3.16 -9.54 -6.02
N ASN A 134 -3.81 -8.37 -6.14
CA ASN A 134 -4.64 -7.97 -7.27
C ASN A 134 -3.84 -7.41 -8.45
N ARG A 135 -2.57 -7.05 -8.21
CA ARG A 135 -1.67 -6.60 -9.26
C ARG A 135 -1.29 -7.80 -10.12
N GLU A 136 -0.95 -7.54 -11.38
CA GLU A 136 -0.48 -8.52 -12.35
C GLU A 136 1.03 -8.37 -12.59
N THR A 137 1.58 -7.16 -12.39
CA THR A 137 3.00 -6.89 -12.62
C THR A 137 3.67 -6.09 -11.50
N PHE A 138 4.94 -6.37 -11.28
CA PHE A 138 5.79 -5.82 -10.22
C PHE A 138 7.09 -5.25 -10.81
N TYR A 139 7.76 -4.34 -10.08
CA TYR A 139 9.02 -3.74 -10.54
C TYR A 139 8.93 -3.19 -11.97
N ASN A 140 7.87 -2.40 -12.22
CA ASN A 140 7.55 -1.85 -13.54
C ASN A 140 8.54 -0.75 -13.97
N ASP A 141 8.54 -0.45 -15.26
CA ASP A 141 9.21 0.72 -15.84
C ASP A 141 10.69 0.83 -15.40
N ASP A 142 11.05 1.93 -14.73
CA ASP A 142 12.43 2.28 -14.43
C ASP A 142 13.07 1.43 -13.34
N TYR A 143 12.32 0.55 -12.68
CA TYR A 143 12.93 -0.46 -11.82
C TYR A 143 13.93 -1.35 -12.58
N LYS A 144 13.75 -1.56 -13.90
CA LYS A 144 14.76 -2.23 -14.74
C LYS A 144 16.08 -1.44 -14.79
N LYS A 145 16.03 -0.10 -14.85
CA LYS A 145 17.23 0.76 -14.83
C LYS A 145 17.99 0.61 -13.51
N LYS A 146 17.28 0.39 -12.41
CA LYS A 146 17.86 0.29 -11.06
C LYS A 146 18.40 -1.10 -10.73
N TYR A 147 17.62 -2.15 -10.99
CA TYR A 147 17.95 -3.51 -10.56
C TYR A 147 18.44 -4.42 -11.71
N GLY A 148 18.44 -3.94 -12.95
CA GLY A 148 18.88 -4.71 -14.11
C GLY A 148 18.06 -5.99 -14.29
N ASP A 149 18.73 -7.07 -14.67
CA ASP A 149 18.09 -8.37 -14.97
C ASP A 149 17.44 -9.05 -13.76
N LEU A 150 17.68 -8.56 -12.55
CA LEU A 150 17.01 -9.07 -11.36
C LEU A 150 15.49 -8.87 -11.40
N VAL A 151 14.99 -7.86 -12.11
CA VAL A 151 13.54 -7.61 -12.19
C VAL A 151 12.82 -8.60 -13.08
N ASP A 152 13.50 -9.25 -14.03
CA ASP A 152 12.83 -10.04 -15.08
C ASP A 152 12.13 -11.26 -14.47
N ALA A 153 12.78 -11.91 -13.50
CA ALA A 153 12.19 -13.03 -12.76
C ALA A 153 11.13 -12.61 -11.72
N ALA A 154 11.03 -11.31 -11.41
CA ALA A 154 10.11 -10.78 -10.41
C ALA A 154 8.90 -10.05 -11.04
N ARG A 155 8.99 -9.68 -12.32
CA ARG A 155 8.04 -8.77 -12.96
C ARG A 155 6.64 -9.34 -13.04
N ASP A 156 6.53 -10.61 -13.40
CA ASP A 156 5.25 -11.31 -13.58
C ASP A 156 5.09 -12.45 -12.55
N ASP A 157 5.84 -12.40 -11.45
CA ASP A 157 5.80 -13.39 -10.37
C ASP A 157 5.86 -12.70 -9.00
N ILE A 158 4.73 -12.73 -8.27
CA ILE A 158 4.64 -12.15 -6.93
C ILE A 158 5.62 -12.80 -5.95
N ARG A 159 5.95 -14.08 -6.11
CA ARG A 159 6.93 -14.78 -5.25
C ARG A 159 8.33 -14.26 -5.53
N GLY A 160 8.68 -14.14 -6.81
CA GLY A 160 9.89 -13.46 -7.28
C GLY A 160 9.98 -12.02 -6.76
N ALA A 161 8.89 -11.26 -6.81
CA ALA A 161 8.84 -9.88 -6.31
C ALA A 161 9.06 -9.77 -4.80
N ILE A 162 8.37 -10.59 -3.99
CA ILE A 162 8.58 -10.65 -2.54
C ILE A 162 10.04 -11.05 -2.26
N GLN A 163 10.58 -12.00 -3.01
CA GLN A 163 11.93 -12.50 -2.80
C GLN A 163 13.00 -11.46 -3.16
N LEU A 164 12.83 -10.73 -4.26
CA LEU A 164 13.69 -9.64 -4.67
C LEU A 164 13.67 -8.50 -3.65
N CYS A 165 12.48 -8.14 -3.15
CA CYS A 165 12.33 -7.15 -2.09
C CYS A 165 13.08 -7.58 -0.82
N ALA A 166 12.92 -8.84 -0.41
CA ALA A 166 13.57 -9.38 0.77
C ALA A 166 15.11 -9.28 0.71
N THR A 167 15.72 -9.48 -0.46
CA THR A 167 17.19 -9.48 -0.60
C THR A 167 17.77 -8.12 -0.97
N GLU A 168 17.14 -7.38 -1.89
CA GLU A 168 17.69 -6.13 -2.41
C GLU A 168 17.18 -4.90 -1.67
N CYS A 169 15.87 -4.79 -1.49
CA CYS A 169 15.27 -3.66 -0.79
C CYS A 169 15.53 -3.79 0.72
N ALA A 170 15.04 -4.85 1.35
CA ALA A 170 15.22 -5.02 2.78
C ALA A 170 16.69 -5.29 3.18
N GLN A 171 17.56 -5.64 2.23
CA GLN A 171 18.95 -6.05 2.47
C GLN A 171 19.06 -7.24 3.43
N GLY A 172 18.09 -8.15 3.30
CA GLY A 172 17.94 -9.30 4.16
C GLY A 172 18.46 -10.60 3.55
N ARG A 173 18.22 -11.68 4.27
CA ARG A 173 18.41 -13.04 3.76
C ARG A 173 17.25 -13.41 2.84
N LYS A 174 17.50 -14.41 1.99
CA LYS A 174 16.46 -15.13 1.26
C LYS A 174 15.41 -15.68 2.24
N LEU A 175 14.14 -15.61 1.87
CA LEU A 175 13.06 -16.21 2.64
C LEU A 175 13.07 -17.72 2.35
N LYS A 176 12.77 -18.53 3.36
CA LYS A 176 12.48 -19.95 3.14
C LYS A 176 11.13 -20.09 2.43
N LYS A 177 10.90 -21.21 1.75
CA LYS A 177 9.64 -21.47 1.03
C LYS A 177 8.42 -21.21 1.93
N TRP A 178 8.32 -21.86 3.09
CA TRP A 178 7.23 -21.62 4.03
C TRP A 178 7.13 -20.17 4.54
N GLU A 179 8.23 -19.41 4.63
CA GLU A 179 8.20 -18.00 5.02
C GLU A 179 7.62 -17.12 3.90
N LEU A 180 8.03 -17.39 2.66
CA LEU A 180 7.54 -16.73 1.45
C LEU A 180 6.04 -16.95 1.27
N GLU A 181 5.59 -18.20 1.33
CA GLU A 181 4.17 -18.56 1.21
C GLU A 181 3.36 -18.04 2.41
N SER A 182 3.95 -17.96 3.61
CA SER A 182 3.31 -17.29 4.75
C SER A 182 3.09 -15.81 4.49
N VAL A 183 4.10 -15.10 3.96
CA VAL A 183 3.97 -13.69 3.57
C VAL A 183 2.85 -13.54 2.54
N LEU A 184 2.85 -14.36 1.49
CA LEU A 184 1.81 -14.34 0.47
C LEU A 184 0.41 -14.63 1.07
N ALA A 185 0.30 -15.60 1.97
CA ALA A 185 -0.95 -15.88 2.68
C ALA A 185 -1.45 -14.70 3.51
N TYR A 186 -0.54 -13.93 4.12
CA TYR A 186 -0.92 -12.67 4.78
C TYR A 186 -1.37 -11.60 3.79
N LEU A 187 -0.68 -11.42 2.67
CA LEU A 187 -1.05 -10.42 1.66
C LEU A 187 -2.46 -10.67 1.09
N TRP A 188 -2.88 -11.95 1.00
CA TRP A 188 -4.27 -12.31 0.68
C TRP A 188 -5.30 -11.92 1.73
N THR A 189 -4.90 -11.63 2.97
CA THR A 189 -5.81 -11.11 4.00
C THR A 189 -6.09 -9.62 3.84
N ILE A 190 -5.26 -8.92 3.06
CA ILE A 190 -5.37 -7.49 2.75
C ILE A 190 -5.58 -7.25 1.24
N ASP A 191 -6.30 -8.17 0.59
CA ASP A 191 -6.79 -8.09 -0.79
C ASP A 191 -7.73 -6.87 -0.98
N LEU A 192 -7.84 -6.35 -2.21
CA LEU A 192 -8.84 -5.34 -2.54
C LEU A 192 -10.26 -5.88 -2.34
N LYS A 193 -11.15 -4.99 -1.91
CA LYS A 193 -12.58 -5.22 -1.79
C LYS A 193 -13.35 -4.43 -2.84
N LEU A 194 -14.57 -4.84 -3.17
CA LEU A 194 -15.41 -4.09 -4.11
C LEU A 194 -15.72 -2.66 -3.62
N GLY A 195 -15.84 -2.47 -2.31
CA GLY A 195 -15.98 -1.16 -1.69
C GLY A 195 -14.77 -0.24 -1.90
N ASP A 196 -13.60 -0.78 -2.27
CA ASP A 196 -12.40 0.02 -2.54
C ASP A 196 -12.39 0.64 -3.94
N LEU A 197 -13.24 0.16 -4.86
CA LEU A 197 -13.19 0.45 -6.30
C LEU A 197 -13.92 1.73 -6.72
N ASN A 198 -14.52 2.47 -5.78
CA ASN A 198 -15.30 3.69 -6.04
C ASN A 198 -16.35 3.52 -7.15
N LEU A 199 -16.96 2.33 -7.23
CA LEU A 199 -18.08 2.07 -8.14
C LEU A 199 -19.31 2.89 -7.71
N SER A 200 -20.03 3.47 -8.67
CA SER A 200 -21.34 4.06 -8.37
C SER A 200 -22.35 2.98 -7.96
N ASP A 201 -23.47 3.39 -7.35
CA ASP A 201 -24.54 2.45 -7.00
C ASP A 201 -25.04 1.68 -8.24
N SER A 202 -25.21 2.38 -9.38
CA SER A 202 -25.62 1.75 -10.65
C SER A 202 -24.57 0.79 -11.22
N GLU A 203 -23.28 1.04 -10.99
CA GLU A 203 -22.21 0.14 -11.37
C GLU A 203 -22.14 -1.09 -10.45
N MET A 204 -22.42 -0.91 -9.16
CA MET A 204 -22.52 -2.01 -8.20
C MET A 204 -23.70 -2.92 -8.53
N ASP A 205 -24.87 -2.35 -8.84
CA ASP A 205 -26.06 -3.10 -9.29
C ASP A 205 -25.77 -3.86 -10.59
N PHE A 206 -25.01 -3.26 -11.50
CA PHE A 206 -24.59 -3.92 -12.74
C PHE A 206 -23.68 -5.13 -12.48
N VAL A 207 -22.71 -4.98 -11.56
CA VAL A 207 -21.83 -6.08 -11.14
C VAL A 207 -22.63 -7.18 -10.43
N ASP A 208 -23.59 -6.81 -9.58
CA ASP A 208 -24.48 -7.76 -8.90
C ASP A 208 -25.30 -8.61 -9.87
N ALA A 209 -25.99 -7.94 -10.80
CA ALA A 209 -26.79 -8.61 -11.81
C ALA A 209 -25.95 -9.60 -12.61
N ALA A 210 -24.76 -9.17 -13.07
CA ALA A 210 -23.85 -10.01 -13.85
C ALA A 210 -23.35 -11.25 -13.09
N MET A 211 -23.17 -11.15 -11.76
CA MET A 211 -22.80 -12.29 -10.92
C MET A 211 -23.98 -13.23 -10.64
N THR A 212 -25.19 -12.69 -10.51
CA THR A 212 -26.38 -13.46 -10.15
C THR A 212 -27.00 -14.20 -11.33
N ASP A 213 -27.14 -13.53 -12.48
CA ASP A 213 -27.81 -14.10 -13.66
C ASP A 213 -26.85 -14.56 -14.77
N GLY A 214 -25.55 -14.31 -14.61
CA GLY A 214 -24.51 -14.68 -15.57
C GLY A 214 -24.52 -13.85 -16.86
N SER A 215 -25.31 -12.78 -16.93
CA SER A 215 -25.34 -11.89 -18.08
C SER A 215 -24.17 -10.90 -18.07
N LYS A 216 -23.64 -10.56 -19.25
CA LYS A 216 -22.63 -9.50 -19.42
C LYS A 216 -21.38 -9.63 -18.52
N GLN A 217 -20.99 -10.86 -18.18
CA GLN A 217 -19.85 -11.14 -17.31
C GLN A 217 -18.57 -10.45 -17.76
N ASP A 218 -18.23 -10.51 -19.04
CA ASP A 218 -17.05 -9.83 -19.60
C ASP A 218 -17.07 -8.31 -19.38
N SER A 219 -18.24 -7.68 -19.51
CA SER A 219 -18.41 -6.25 -19.27
C SER A 219 -18.25 -5.90 -17.79
N ALA A 220 -18.75 -6.74 -16.88
CA ALA A 220 -18.57 -6.56 -15.43
C ALA A 220 -17.09 -6.76 -15.03
N VAL A 221 -16.43 -7.76 -15.60
CA VAL A 221 -14.98 -8.00 -15.43
C VAL A 221 -14.17 -6.79 -15.89
N ASN A 222 -14.48 -6.25 -17.08
CA ASN A 222 -13.81 -5.06 -17.60
C ASN A 222 -14.06 -3.83 -16.74
N LEU A 223 -15.27 -3.65 -16.22
CA LEU A 223 -15.59 -2.57 -15.30
C LEU A 223 -14.74 -2.67 -14.03
N ILE A 224 -14.79 -3.80 -13.33
CA ILE A 224 -14.02 -4.04 -12.10
C ILE A 224 -12.52 -3.81 -12.33
N ARG A 225 -11.96 -4.40 -13.39
CA ARG A 225 -10.53 -4.29 -13.74
C ARG A 225 -10.10 -2.90 -14.19
N SER A 226 -11.04 -2.01 -14.55
CA SER A 226 -10.72 -0.62 -14.87
C SER A 226 -10.61 0.27 -13.63
N ARG A 227 -11.10 -0.20 -12.47
CA ARG A 227 -11.12 0.56 -11.22
C ARG A 227 -9.88 0.39 -10.34
N TYR A 228 -8.87 -0.34 -10.81
CA TYR A 228 -7.59 -0.43 -10.11
C TYR A 228 -6.43 -0.66 -11.09
N LEU A 229 -5.25 -0.16 -10.73
CA LEU A 229 -4.02 -0.38 -11.49
C LEU A 229 -3.52 -1.82 -11.32
N LYS A 230 -3.26 -2.47 -12.46
CA LYS A 230 -2.68 -3.84 -12.53
C LYS A 230 -1.19 -3.86 -12.20
N GLY A 231 -0.52 -2.71 -12.25
CA GLY A 231 0.87 -2.56 -11.87
C GLY A 231 1.09 -1.14 -11.36
N SER A 232 2.12 -0.94 -10.54
CA SER A 232 2.48 0.42 -10.13
C SER A 232 3.45 1.03 -11.15
N PRO A 233 3.08 2.14 -11.83
CA PRO A 233 4.03 2.88 -12.64
C PRO A 233 5.17 3.42 -11.76
N ALA A 234 6.37 3.51 -12.35
CA ALA A 234 7.54 4.06 -11.65
C ALA A 234 8.56 4.68 -12.62
N HIS A 235 8.52 6.00 -12.76
CA HIS A 235 9.51 6.76 -13.53
C HIS A 235 10.49 7.47 -12.59
N PHE A 236 11.78 7.18 -12.76
CA PHE A 236 12.82 7.79 -11.93
C PHE A 236 13.31 9.08 -12.59
N GLY A 237 12.93 10.21 -11.99
CA GLY A 237 13.45 11.54 -12.34
C GLY A 237 14.92 11.71 -11.97
N SER A 238 15.54 12.78 -12.47
CA SER A 238 16.90 13.18 -12.10
C SER A 238 16.87 14.38 -11.17
N ALA A 239 17.84 14.48 -10.24
CA ALA A 239 17.91 15.63 -9.33
C ALA A 239 17.99 16.96 -10.09
N TYR A 240 18.79 17.03 -11.16
CA TYR A 240 18.93 18.23 -11.98
C TYR A 240 17.64 18.60 -12.71
N ALA A 241 16.97 17.62 -13.36
CA ALA A 241 15.71 17.91 -14.04
C ALA A 241 14.63 18.38 -13.06
N SER A 242 14.56 17.79 -11.87
CA SER A 242 13.64 18.24 -10.82
C SER A 242 13.97 19.64 -10.34
N GLN A 243 15.25 19.99 -10.11
CA GLN A 243 15.66 21.35 -9.74
C GLN A 243 15.20 22.38 -10.79
N VAL A 244 15.45 22.10 -12.07
CA VAL A 244 15.02 22.98 -13.17
C VAL A 244 13.50 23.10 -13.21
N ALA A 245 12.77 22.00 -13.03
CA ALA A 245 11.32 22.01 -13.01
C ALA A 245 10.77 22.83 -11.83
N THR A 246 11.40 22.73 -10.65
CA THR A 246 10.96 23.44 -9.45
C THR A 246 11.22 24.94 -9.46
N ASP A 247 12.17 25.44 -10.25
CA ASP A 247 12.44 26.87 -10.40
C ASP A 247 11.24 27.65 -10.96
N GLU A 248 10.41 26.99 -11.76
CA GLU A 248 9.21 27.58 -12.37
C GLU A 248 7.95 27.41 -11.50
N LEU A 249 8.05 26.69 -10.37
CA LEU A 249 6.92 26.34 -9.51
C LEU A 249 6.87 27.25 -8.27
N LYS A 250 5.65 27.51 -7.81
CA LYS A 250 5.42 28.17 -6.52
C LYS A 250 5.21 27.11 -5.45
N GLY A 251 6.02 27.14 -4.40
CA GLY A 251 5.90 26.19 -3.29
C GLY A 251 4.78 26.53 -2.32
N ASP A 252 4.14 25.49 -1.81
CA ASP A 252 3.15 25.52 -0.73
C ASP A 252 3.79 24.97 0.56
N THR A 253 3.94 25.83 1.58
CA THR A 253 4.57 25.46 2.85
C THR A 253 3.72 24.49 3.67
N ASP A 254 2.39 24.54 3.55
CA ASP A 254 1.50 23.63 4.27
C ASP A 254 1.59 22.23 3.65
N ASN A 255 1.60 22.13 2.32
CA ASN A 255 1.83 20.86 1.63
C ASN A 255 3.24 20.30 1.91
N GLY A 256 4.26 21.18 1.93
CA GLY A 256 5.63 20.82 2.28
C GLY A 256 5.78 20.30 3.71
N LYS A 257 5.04 20.89 4.65
CA LYS A 257 4.95 20.39 6.02
C LYS A 257 4.38 18.98 6.06
N LEU A 258 3.30 18.71 5.34
CA LEU A 258 2.70 17.37 5.27
C LEU A 258 3.72 16.35 4.79
N ILE A 259 4.49 16.67 3.76
CA ILE A 259 5.55 15.79 3.25
C ILE A 259 6.63 15.56 4.32
N TYR A 260 7.11 16.64 4.95
CA TYR A 260 8.14 16.51 5.99
C TYR A 260 7.69 15.61 7.14
N GLU A 261 6.48 15.81 7.64
CA GLU A 261 5.94 15.09 8.80
C GLU A 261 5.56 13.64 8.46
N SER A 262 4.91 13.41 7.31
CA SER A 262 4.37 12.07 6.94
C SER A 262 5.39 11.19 6.21
N SER A 263 6.39 11.76 5.55
CA SER A 263 7.45 11.04 4.82
C SER A 263 8.80 11.11 5.53
N CYS A 264 9.37 12.30 5.68
CA CYS A 264 10.75 12.45 6.14
C CYS A 264 10.89 11.96 7.59
N LEU A 265 10.00 12.41 8.48
CA LEU A 265 10.05 12.03 9.89
C LEU A 265 9.72 10.56 10.13
N HIS A 266 8.97 9.87 9.25
CA HIS A 266 8.73 8.42 9.38
C HIS A 266 10.04 7.63 9.45
N CYS A 267 11.01 7.98 8.61
CA CYS A 267 12.31 7.31 8.56
C CYS A 267 13.35 7.93 9.51
N HIS A 268 13.36 9.25 9.60
CA HIS A 268 14.46 10.00 10.21
C HIS A 268 14.23 10.39 11.66
N LYS A 269 12.98 10.51 12.13
CA LYS A 269 12.69 10.86 13.51
C LYS A 269 13.19 9.77 14.44
N ASN A 270 13.92 10.15 15.49
CA ASN A 270 14.53 9.24 16.44
C ASN A 270 15.42 8.16 15.80
N ARG A 271 15.89 8.40 14.56
CA ARG A 271 16.67 7.45 13.77
C ARG A 271 15.99 6.09 13.58
N ARG A 272 14.66 6.10 13.36
CA ARG A 272 13.86 4.87 13.22
C ARG A 272 14.41 3.91 12.17
N TYR A 273 14.67 4.42 10.96
CA TYR A 273 15.23 3.64 9.85
C TYR A 273 16.46 4.30 9.20
N SER A 274 16.76 5.55 9.58
CA SER A 274 17.91 6.30 9.10
C SER A 274 18.84 6.71 10.24
N PHE A 275 20.15 6.72 10.00
CA PHE A 275 21.12 7.26 10.97
C PHE A 275 21.13 8.79 11.01
N PHE A 276 20.62 9.44 9.96
CA PHE A 276 20.51 10.89 9.92
C PHE A 276 19.21 11.29 10.63
N ASN A 277 19.32 11.93 11.79
CA ASN A 277 18.16 12.36 12.56
C ASN A 277 17.57 13.63 11.94
N LEU A 278 16.25 13.65 11.77
CA LEU A 278 15.48 14.84 11.47
C LEU A 278 14.50 15.09 12.61
N ASP A 279 14.27 16.35 12.91
CA ASP A 279 13.37 16.82 13.96
C ASP A 279 12.81 18.21 13.58
N ASP A 280 11.99 18.77 14.45
CA ASP A 280 11.31 20.05 14.19
C ASP A 280 12.15 21.26 14.64
N SER A 281 13.46 21.12 14.86
CA SER A 281 14.31 22.22 15.32
C SER A 281 14.79 23.11 14.16
N LYS A 282 14.93 24.42 14.42
CA LYS A 282 15.50 25.39 13.47
C LYS A 282 16.85 24.95 12.91
N LEU A 283 17.71 24.34 13.73
CA LEU A 283 19.03 23.86 13.30
C LEU A 283 18.93 22.76 12.22
N THR A 284 17.96 21.86 12.35
CA THR A 284 17.69 20.84 11.31
C THR A 284 17.32 21.49 9.99
N PHE A 285 16.38 22.45 10.01
CA PHE A 285 15.95 23.15 8.79
C PHE A 285 17.05 24.02 8.19
N GLN A 286 17.84 24.72 8.99
CA GLN A 286 19.01 25.47 8.52
C GLN A 286 20.03 24.56 7.83
N HIS A 287 20.29 23.38 8.39
CA HIS A 287 21.18 22.40 7.76
C HIS A 287 20.61 21.92 6.42
N LEU A 288 19.33 21.54 6.36
CA LEU A 288 18.68 21.09 5.13
C LEU A 288 18.68 22.18 4.06
N CYS A 289 18.24 23.40 4.41
CA CYS A 289 18.20 24.56 3.52
C CYS A 289 19.60 24.85 2.95
N SER A 290 20.65 24.88 3.78
CA SER A 290 22.03 25.14 3.32
C SER A 290 22.61 24.09 2.36
N LYS A 291 21.93 22.94 2.21
CA LYS A 291 22.36 21.81 1.38
C LYS A 291 21.38 21.46 0.27
N ALA A 292 20.20 22.08 0.21
CA ALA A 292 19.10 21.72 -0.68
C ALA A 292 19.57 21.62 -2.14
N ASP A 293 20.30 22.62 -2.63
CA ASP A 293 20.72 22.69 -4.03
C ASP A 293 22.05 22.01 -4.35
N GLY A 294 22.68 21.39 -3.35
CA GLY A 294 23.96 20.73 -3.52
C GLY A 294 23.88 19.42 -4.34
N TYR A 295 25.04 18.89 -4.72
CA TYR A 295 25.15 17.57 -5.35
C TYR A 295 25.43 16.42 -4.35
N GLY A 296 25.33 16.71 -3.04
CA GLY A 296 25.66 15.77 -1.97
C GLY A 296 24.46 14.98 -1.43
N MET A 297 24.72 13.98 -0.60
CA MET A 297 23.69 13.15 0.06
C MET A 297 22.85 13.89 1.12
N HIS A 298 22.97 15.21 1.22
CA HIS A 298 22.13 16.07 2.07
C HIS A 298 21.25 17.02 1.24
N SER A 299 21.38 17.00 -0.09
CA SER A 299 20.43 17.70 -0.97
C SER A 299 19.14 16.91 -1.05
N ILE A 300 18.02 17.59 -0.87
CA ILE A 300 16.68 16.98 -0.97
C ILE A 300 16.45 16.43 -2.39
N TYR A 301 16.86 17.16 -3.43
CA TYR A 301 16.75 16.73 -4.83
C TYR A 301 17.54 15.44 -5.09
N GLN A 302 18.79 15.40 -4.61
CA GLN A 302 19.66 14.22 -4.79
C GLN A 302 19.09 12.99 -4.07
N VAL A 303 18.75 13.11 -2.78
CA VAL A 303 18.32 11.94 -2.00
C VAL A 303 16.93 11.44 -2.36
N ILE A 304 16.02 12.33 -2.78
CA ILE A 304 14.67 11.93 -3.18
C ILE A 304 14.70 11.23 -4.53
N ARG A 305 15.44 11.76 -5.51
CA ARG A 305 15.48 11.20 -6.89
C ARG A 305 16.42 10.02 -7.04
N TYR A 306 17.56 10.00 -6.35
CA TYR A 306 18.53 8.90 -6.46
C TYR A 306 18.55 7.95 -5.26
N GLY A 307 17.88 8.32 -4.18
CA GLY A 307 17.99 7.59 -2.93
C GLY A 307 19.37 7.80 -2.30
N VAL A 308 19.64 7.02 -1.26
CA VAL A 308 20.99 6.96 -0.65
C VAL A 308 21.45 5.53 -0.72
N ALA A 309 22.52 5.27 -1.48
CA ALA A 309 23.09 3.94 -1.60
C ALA A 309 23.66 3.44 -0.27
N SER A 310 23.53 2.14 -0.01
CA SER A 310 24.25 1.47 1.07
C SER A 310 25.76 1.51 0.82
N LYS A 311 26.54 1.90 1.83
CA LYS A 311 28.02 1.90 1.79
C LYS A 311 28.58 0.71 2.59
N ALA A 312 29.80 0.29 2.29
CA ALA A 312 30.49 -0.74 3.08
C ALA A 312 30.49 -0.34 4.58
N GLY A 313 29.99 -1.23 5.45
CA GLY A 313 29.82 -0.97 6.88
C GLY A 313 28.54 -0.21 7.28
N LYS A 314 27.86 0.47 6.35
CA LYS A 314 26.57 1.17 6.57
C LYS A 314 25.54 0.75 5.51
N ARG A 315 24.82 -0.33 5.84
CA ARG A 315 23.81 -0.96 4.98
C ARG A 315 22.40 -0.32 5.06
N SER A 316 22.22 0.76 5.81
CA SER A 316 21.00 1.57 5.68
C SER A 316 21.01 2.29 4.33
N TYR A 317 19.95 2.16 3.53
CA TYR A 317 19.74 2.90 2.29
C TYR A 317 18.43 3.69 2.37
N MET A 318 18.25 4.68 1.48
CA MET A 318 16.97 5.34 1.25
C MET A 318 16.49 4.96 -0.16
N PRO A 319 15.27 4.41 -0.34
CA PRO A 319 14.72 4.16 -1.65
C PRO A 319 14.50 5.46 -2.43
N GLN A 320 14.39 5.34 -3.76
CA GLN A 320 14.06 6.46 -4.64
C GLN A 320 12.56 6.71 -4.59
N TYR A 321 12.15 7.98 -4.69
CA TYR A 321 10.77 8.34 -5.01
C TYR A 321 10.62 8.43 -6.54
N PRO A 322 9.84 7.54 -7.17
CA PRO A 322 9.32 7.78 -8.51
C PRO A 322 8.52 9.09 -8.58
N LEU A 323 8.39 9.66 -9.78
CA LEU A 323 7.57 10.85 -10.01
C LEU A 323 6.10 10.63 -9.63
N GLU A 324 5.63 9.39 -9.76
CA GLU A 324 4.29 8.97 -9.38
C GLU A 324 4.08 8.93 -7.86
N LYS A 325 5.17 8.89 -7.08
CA LYS A 325 5.15 8.86 -5.62
C LYS A 325 5.50 10.20 -4.99
N MET A 326 6.36 10.99 -5.62
CA MET A 326 6.59 12.38 -5.21
C MET A 326 6.85 13.23 -6.45
N SER A 327 5.91 14.11 -6.79
CA SER A 327 6.02 14.99 -7.96
C SER A 327 7.10 16.06 -7.77
N ASP A 328 7.45 16.79 -8.84
CA ASP A 328 8.32 17.95 -8.71
C ASP A 328 7.64 19.10 -7.96
N GLN A 329 6.32 19.27 -8.09
CA GLN A 329 5.56 20.23 -7.28
C GLN A 329 5.68 19.92 -5.77
N GLN A 330 5.51 18.65 -5.38
CA GLN A 330 5.69 18.25 -3.98
C GLN A 330 7.12 18.46 -3.48
N LEU A 331 8.12 18.30 -4.35
CA LEU A 331 9.50 18.60 -4.01
C LEU A 331 9.71 20.10 -3.78
N LYS A 332 9.08 20.96 -4.60
CA LYS A 332 9.07 22.42 -4.40
C LYS A 332 8.37 22.82 -3.10
N ASP A 333 7.25 22.17 -2.78
CA ASP A 333 6.51 22.40 -1.56
C ASP A 333 7.36 22.08 -0.32
N LEU A 334 8.04 20.92 -0.33
CA LEU A 334 8.97 20.51 0.71
C LEU A 334 10.13 21.50 0.87
N GLU A 335 10.71 21.97 -0.24
CA GLU A 335 11.74 23.01 -0.23
C GLU A 335 11.25 24.29 0.44
N ALA A 336 10.09 24.81 0.00
CA ALA A 336 9.52 26.04 0.54
C ALA A 336 9.25 25.93 2.05
N TYR A 337 8.76 24.78 2.52
CA TYR A 337 8.60 24.53 3.95
C TYR A 337 9.94 24.55 4.70
N ILE A 338 10.98 23.90 4.15
CA ILE A 338 12.32 23.88 4.75
C ILE A 338 12.90 25.29 4.84
N GLU A 339 12.77 26.10 3.79
CA GLU A 339 13.23 27.49 3.76
C GLU A 339 12.52 28.36 4.80
N MET A 340 11.19 28.27 4.86
CA MET A 340 10.38 28.97 5.86
C MET A 340 10.87 28.65 7.28
N ARG A 341 10.95 27.36 7.62
CA ARG A 341 11.37 26.89 8.96
C ARG A 341 12.83 27.21 9.29
N ALA A 342 13.69 27.39 8.29
CA ALA A 342 15.08 27.80 8.49
C ALA A 342 15.19 29.31 8.83
N SER A 343 14.22 30.10 8.36
CA SER A 343 14.17 31.56 8.52
C SER A 343 13.47 32.02 9.81
N GLU A 344 12.46 31.29 10.29
CA GLU A 344 11.84 31.43 11.63
C GLU A 344 12.88 31.25 12.74
#